data_AF-A0A3L7PCP1-F1
#
_entry.id   AF-A0A3L7PCP1-F1
#
_cell.length_a   1.000
_cell.length_b   1.000
_cell.length_c   1.000
_cell.angle_alpha   90.00
_cell.angle_beta   90.00
_cell.angle_gamma   90.00
#
_symmetry.space_group_name_H-M   'P 1'
#
loop_
_entity.id
_entity.type
_entity.pdbx_description
1 polymer ?
#
loop_
_entity_poly.entity_id
_entity_poly.type
_entity_poly.pdbx_seq_one_letter_code
_entity_poly.pdbx_strand_id
1 'polypeptide(L)'
;SDLLPHTAKHIDDLCQVRSMFTDSSNHAPATYLMNTGAILSGKPSLGSWVTYGLGSANQNLPGYVLLYKVGGLGGSPNWSNAFLPASFQGTQFRYQGSPVLNLQPPEELAASQRATLDLAQVLNRKHAAQRPGVLDLDGRIASYELAYRMQSQALDIGELSQESEATQNAYGIHDENKDKAMYARMCLLSRRLIEKGVRFVQTYNASDKLGWDGHDNNLDYNQRNSAQTDQPVAALLADLKQRGLLESTLVIWAGEFGRTPMKQGKDGRNHNPYGFSIWMAGGGVNAGSVIGSTDEFGLRAQEQPQPVKNLHATILTALGLNPDDLYFETNGRQERLTGVAQSWKLIPGVLRGA
;
A
#
# COMPACT_ATOMS: atom_id res chain seq x y z
N SER A 1 16.44 0.33 -19.11
CA SER A 1 15.96 -0.94 -18.55
C SER A 1 15.23 -1.67 -19.66
N ASP A 2 15.57 -2.93 -19.92
CA ASP A 2 14.93 -3.73 -20.98
C ASP A 2 13.55 -4.24 -20.56
N LEU A 3 13.35 -4.48 -19.26
CA LEU A 3 12.09 -4.96 -18.70
C LEU A 3 11.12 -3.83 -18.32
N LEU A 4 11.66 -2.68 -17.91
CA LEU A 4 10.86 -1.54 -17.43
C LEU A 4 11.15 -0.26 -18.26
N PRO A 5 10.97 -0.28 -19.59
CA PRO A 5 11.30 0.85 -20.46
C PRO A 5 10.46 2.12 -20.20
N HIS A 6 9.23 1.99 -19.71
CA HIS A 6 8.38 3.14 -19.37
C HIS A 6 8.81 3.76 -18.04
N THR A 7 9.01 2.96 -17.00
CA THR A 7 9.47 3.41 -15.68
C THR A 7 10.85 4.06 -15.78
N ALA A 8 11.73 3.55 -16.65
CA ALA A 8 13.05 4.11 -16.88
C ALA A 8 13.04 5.58 -17.34
N LYS A 9 11.96 6.06 -17.96
CA LYS A 9 11.80 7.48 -18.34
C LYS A 9 11.62 8.41 -17.15
N HIS A 10 11.32 7.85 -15.98
CA HIS A 10 11.12 8.58 -14.73
C HIS A 10 12.32 8.46 -13.79
N ILE A 11 13.47 7.92 -14.23
CA ILE A 11 14.59 7.60 -13.34
C ILE A 11 15.08 8.81 -12.52
N ASP A 12 15.02 10.01 -13.09
CA ASP A 12 15.39 11.26 -12.42
C ASP A 12 14.39 11.66 -11.32
N ASP A 13 13.18 11.11 -11.32
CA ASP A 13 12.16 11.28 -10.29
C ASP A 13 12.26 10.22 -9.17
N LEU A 14 13.08 9.16 -9.35
CA LEU A 14 13.15 8.02 -8.43
C LEU A 14 14.38 8.12 -7.52
N CYS A 15 14.22 7.77 -6.25
CA CYS A 15 15.30 7.41 -5.34
C CYS A 15 15.32 5.89 -5.16
N GLN A 16 16.41 5.25 -5.57
CA GLN A 16 16.56 3.79 -5.44
C GLN A 16 17.31 3.44 -4.16
N VAL A 17 16.82 2.46 -3.40
CA VAL A 17 17.56 1.87 -2.29
C VAL A 17 17.88 0.43 -2.65
N ARG A 18 19.15 0.10 -2.84
CA ARG A 18 19.62 -1.19 -3.38
C ARG A 18 20.23 -2.12 -2.34
N SER A 19 20.16 -1.73 -1.07
CA SER A 19 20.78 -2.39 0.06
C SER A 19 19.76 -2.82 1.11
N MET A 20 18.52 -3.10 0.70
CA MET A 20 17.48 -3.58 1.60
C MET A 20 17.70 -5.05 1.99
N PHE A 21 17.35 -5.40 3.22
CA PHE A 21 17.27 -6.80 3.68
C PHE A 21 16.08 -7.01 4.63
N THR A 22 15.67 -8.27 4.80
CA THR A 22 14.52 -8.71 5.61
C THR A 22 14.91 -9.91 6.48
N ASP A 23 14.10 -10.21 7.48
CA ASP A 23 14.38 -11.24 8.49
C ASP A 23 13.78 -12.61 8.15
N SER A 24 13.07 -12.73 7.03
CA SER A 24 12.47 -14.00 6.60
C SER A 24 12.63 -14.24 5.11
N SER A 25 12.97 -15.48 4.75
CA SER A 25 12.92 -15.97 3.39
C SER A 25 11.55 -16.53 3.00
N ASN A 26 10.58 -16.61 3.91
CA ASN A 26 9.25 -17.13 3.60
C ASN A 26 8.29 -15.97 3.27
N HIS A 27 7.52 -16.12 2.19
CA HIS A 27 6.63 -15.09 1.67
C HIS A 27 5.70 -14.50 2.72
N ALA A 28 4.93 -15.31 3.46
CA ALA A 28 3.94 -14.76 4.40
C ALA A 28 4.60 -13.95 5.54
N PRO A 29 5.61 -14.47 6.28
CA PRO A 29 6.32 -13.69 7.29
C PRO A 29 7.05 -12.45 6.73
N ALA A 30 7.66 -12.54 5.54
CA ALA A 30 8.33 -11.39 4.93
C ALA A 30 7.33 -10.31 4.49
N THR A 31 6.16 -10.72 3.98
CA THR A 31 5.05 -9.81 3.64
C THR A 31 4.51 -9.14 4.90
N TYR A 32 4.35 -9.88 6.00
CA TYR A 32 3.99 -9.27 7.30
C TYR A 32 5.05 -8.27 7.76
N LEU A 33 6.34 -8.56 7.61
CA LEU A 33 7.39 -7.62 8.02
C LEU A 33 7.31 -6.33 7.19
N MET A 34 7.20 -6.44 5.88
CA MET A 34 7.07 -5.29 4.97
C MET A 34 5.85 -4.43 5.29
N ASN A 35 4.73 -5.04 5.68
CA ASN A 35 3.50 -4.31 5.90
C ASN A 35 3.26 -3.90 7.35
N THR A 36 3.79 -4.60 8.35
CA THR A 36 3.41 -4.44 9.76
C THR A 36 4.59 -4.27 10.71
N GLY A 37 5.82 -4.36 10.21
CA GLY A 37 7.04 -4.24 11.03
C GLY A 37 7.36 -5.50 11.85
N ALA A 38 6.62 -6.60 11.66
CA ALA A 38 6.85 -7.88 12.33
C ALA A 38 6.67 -9.08 11.39
N ILE A 39 7.44 -10.15 11.61
CA ILE A 39 7.34 -11.40 10.85
C ILE A 39 6.13 -12.27 11.24
N LEU A 40 5.45 -11.92 12.34
CA LEU A 40 4.24 -12.61 12.83
C LEU A 40 3.03 -11.72 12.60
N SER A 41 1.87 -12.34 12.38
CA SER A 41 0.60 -11.62 12.32
C SER A 41 0.21 -11.02 13.67
N GLY A 42 -0.78 -10.12 13.66
CA GLY A 42 -1.32 -9.49 14.87
C GLY A 42 -0.71 -8.12 15.19
N LYS A 43 0.02 -7.52 14.25
CA LYS A 43 0.47 -6.13 14.32
C LYS A 43 -0.31 -5.25 13.34
N PRO A 44 -0.57 -3.98 13.67
CA PRO A 44 -1.20 -3.06 12.74
C PRO A 44 -0.29 -2.78 11.55
N SER A 45 -0.89 -2.71 10.37
CA SER A 45 -0.14 -2.39 9.15
C SER A 45 0.32 -0.92 9.10
N LEU A 46 1.29 -0.62 8.24
CA LEU A 46 1.79 0.72 7.96
C LEU A 46 0.64 1.67 7.60
N GLY A 47 -0.30 1.24 6.73
CA GLY A 47 -1.48 2.05 6.40
C GLY A 47 -2.37 2.34 7.61
N SER A 48 -2.51 1.39 8.52
CA SER A 48 -3.24 1.56 9.79
C SER A 48 -2.55 2.56 10.72
N TRP A 49 -1.22 2.47 10.86
CA TRP A 49 -0.43 3.42 11.65
C TRP A 49 -0.46 4.84 11.06
N VAL A 50 -0.33 4.97 9.74
CA VAL A 50 -0.38 6.26 9.04
C VAL A 50 -1.73 6.93 9.22
N THR A 51 -2.82 6.18 9.06
CA THR A 51 -4.18 6.73 9.27
C THR A 51 -4.49 6.99 10.74
N TYR A 52 -3.90 6.24 11.66
CA TYR A 52 -3.98 6.53 13.11
C TYR A 52 -3.26 7.85 13.45
N GLY A 53 -2.03 8.04 12.96
CA GLY A 53 -1.23 9.22 13.27
C GLY A 53 -1.72 10.50 12.60
N LEU A 54 -2.25 10.42 11.37
CA LEU A 54 -2.60 11.61 10.58
C LEU A 54 -4.11 11.78 10.33
N GLY A 55 -4.93 10.79 10.70
CA GLY A 55 -6.35 10.76 10.36
C GLY A 55 -6.61 10.66 8.85
N SER A 56 -7.86 10.91 8.47
CA SER A 56 -8.29 11.02 7.07
C SER A 56 -8.54 12.48 6.70
N ALA A 57 -8.08 12.90 5.52
CA ALA A 57 -8.45 14.20 4.95
C ALA A 57 -9.83 14.15 4.25
N ASN A 58 -10.34 12.95 3.98
CA ASN A 58 -11.64 12.72 3.36
C ASN A 58 -12.62 12.12 4.40
N GLN A 59 -13.80 12.73 4.54
CA GLN A 59 -14.84 12.26 5.46
C GLN A 59 -15.81 11.24 4.84
N ASN A 60 -15.76 11.09 3.52
CA ASN A 60 -16.66 10.27 2.72
C ASN A 60 -15.96 9.04 2.13
N LEU A 61 -14.64 8.88 2.28
CA LEU A 61 -13.90 7.69 1.85
C LEU A 61 -13.06 7.13 3.01
N PRO A 62 -12.75 5.82 3.00
CA PRO A 62 -11.79 5.26 3.93
C PRO A 62 -10.43 5.94 3.81
N GLY A 63 -9.76 6.16 4.94
CA GLY A 63 -8.40 6.71 4.95
C GLY A 63 -7.35 5.74 4.37
N TYR A 64 -7.63 4.43 4.42
CA TYR A 64 -6.75 3.37 3.95
C TYR A 64 -7.49 2.42 2.99
N VAL A 65 -7.12 2.46 1.71
CA VAL A 65 -7.73 1.67 0.63
C VAL A 65 -6.73 0.69 0.02
N LEU A 66 -7.19 -0.53 -0.23
CA LEU A 66 -6.42 -1.61 -0.85
C LEU A 66 -6.99 -1.97 -2.21
N LEU A 67 -6.11 -2.19 -3.19
CA LEU A 67 -6.47 -2.60 -4.55
C LEU A 67 -5.66 -3.84 -4.93
N TYR A 68 -6.33 -4.98 -5.05
CA TYR A 68 -5.70 -6.24 -5.43
C TYR A 68 -6.70 -7.22 -6.04
N LYS A 69 -6.19 -8.17 -6.82
CA LYS A 69 -6.88 -9.42 -7.18
C LYS A 69 -6.51 -10.52 -6.22
N VAL A 70 -5.21 -10.76 -6.05
CA VAL A 70 -4.63 -11.57 -4.97
C VAL A 70 -3.89 -10.60 -4.04
N GLY A 71 -4.28 -10.56 -2.78
CA GLY A 71 -3.59 -9.73 -1.78
C GLY A 71 -2.25 -10.34 -1.38
N GLY A 72 -1.51 -9.65 -0.51
CA GLY A 72 -0.25 -10.17 0.04
C GLY A 72 -0.41 -11.58 0.64
N LEU A 73 0.61 -12.43 0.42
CA LEU A 73 0.63 -13.78 0.99
C LEU A 73 0.54 -13.71 2.52
N GLY A 74 -0.24 -14.60 3.11
CA GLY A 74 -0.68 -14.50 4.52
C GLY A 74 -2.06 -13.87 4.72
N GLY A 75 -2.61 -13.19 3.70
CA GLY A 75 -3.99 -12.71 3.70
C GLY A 75 -4.20 -11.40 4.47
N SER A 76 -5.40 -11.23 5.04
CA SER A 76 -5.82 -9.98 5.69
C SER A 76 -4.97 -9.45 6.85
N PRO A 77 -4.16 -10.26 7.57
CA PRO A 77 -3.22 -9.71 8.56
C PRO A 77 -2.23 -8.69 7.99
N ASN A 78 -1.94 -8.72 6.68
CA ASN A 78 -1.06 -7.73 6.03
C ASN A 78 -1.60 -6.29 6.08
N TRP A 79 -2.91 -6.09 6.19
CA TRP A 79 -3.53 -4.77 6.23
C TRP A 79 -4.48 -4.59 7.41
N SER A 80 -4.20 -5.32 8.50
CA SER A 80 -5.04 -5.27 9.70
C SER A 80 -4.80 -4.01 10.53
N ASN A 81 -5.82 -3.55 11.25
CA ASN A 81 -5.66 -2.61 12.36
C ASN A 81 -5.14 -3.28 13.65
N ALA A 82 -5.25 -4.60 13.77
CA ALA A 82 -4.92 -5.37 14.97
C ALA A 82 -5.49 -4.74 16.25
N PHE A 83 -4.63 -4.23 17.14
CA PHE A 83 -5.04 -3.60 18.40
C PHE A 83 -5.41 -2.10 18.27
N LEU A 84 -5.17 -1.46 17.12
CA LEU A 84 -5.68 -0.11 16.86
C LEU A 84 -7.22 -0.16 16.70
N PRO A 85 -7.94 0.95 16.94
CA PRO A 85 -9.38 1.01 16.69
C PRO A 85 -9.78 0.53 15.28
N ALA A 86 -10.97 -0.09 15.17
CA ALA A 86 -11.45 -0.69 13.92
C ALA A 86 -11.58 0.30 12.75
N SER A 87 -11.66 1.60 13.02
CA SER A 87 -11.68 2.67 12.03
C SER A 87 -10.41 2.75 11.17
N PHE A 88 -9.30 2.14 11.61
CA PHE A 88 -8.02 2.13 10.89
C PHE A 88 -7.78 0.84 10.09
N GLN A 89 -8.80 -0.01 9.95
CA GLN A 89 -8.73 -1.23 9.14
C GLN A 89 -8.67 -0.86 7.65
N GLY A 90 -7.72 -1.46 6.92
CA GLY A 90 -7.65 -1.30 5.47
C GLY A 90 -8.90 -1.85 4.78
N THR A 91 -9.46 -1.06 3.87
CA THR A 91 -10.69 -1.38 3.13
C THR A 91 -10.35 -1.77 1.70
N GLN A 92 -10.73 -2.97 1.26
CA GLN A 92 -10.52 -3.39 -0.12
C GLN A 92 -11.55 -2.72 -1.04
N PHE A 93 -11.04 -2.06 -2.09
CA PHE A 93 -11.84 -1.61 -3.23
C PHE A 93 -11.65 -2.56 -4.41
N ARG A 94 -12.72 -2.73 -5.19
CA ARG A 94 -12.69 -3.49 -6.44
C ARG A 94 -12.17 -2.60 -7.56
N TYR A 95 -11.39 -3.21 -8.44
CA TYR A 95 -10.84 -2.57 -9.65
C TYR A 95 -11.78 -2.66 -10.86
N GLN A 96 -12.93 -3.33 -10.72
CA GLN A 96 -13.93 -3.49 -11.76
C GLN A 96 -15.35 -3.45 -11.19
N GLY A 97 -16.24 -2.75 -11.88
CA GLY A 97 -17.62 -2.51 -11.45
C GLY A 97 -17.65 -1.59 -10.23
N SER A 98 -18.69 -1.74 -9.38
CA SER A 98 -18.77 -0.98 -8.13
C SER A 98 -17.55 -1.25 -7.24
N PRO A 99 -16.80 -0.21 -6.82
CA PRO A 99 -15.61 -0.38 -5.97
C PRO A 99 -15.92 -1.02 -4.62
N VAL A 100 -17.13 -0.81 -4.09
CA VAL A 100 -17.61 -1.45 -2.86
C VAL A 100 -18.89 -2.23 -3.19
N LEU A 101 -18.98 -3.48 -2.71
CA LEU A 101 -20.16 -4.32 -2.91
C LEU A 101 -21.33 -3.83 -2.06
N ASN A 102 -22.55 -4.04 -2.57
CA ASN A 102 -23.80 -3.73 -1.86
C ASN A 102 -23.89 -2.28 -1.37
N LEU A 103 -23.26 -1.37 -2.11
CA LEU A 103 -23.18 0.03 -1.72
C LEU A 103 -24.52 0.74 -1.94
N GLN A 104 -25.27 0.35 -2.97
CA GLN A 104 -26.61 0.88 -3.23
C GLN A 104 -27.66 0.04 -2.50
N PRO A 105 -28.61 0.68 -1.77
CA PRO A 105 -29.75 -0.04 -1.22
C PRO A 105 -30.68 -0.50 -2.36
N PRO A 106 -31.50 -1.56 -2.15
CA PRO A 106 -32.66 -1.81 -3.00
C PRO A 106 -33.55 -0.58 -3.10
N GLU A 107 -34.14 -0.34 -4.28
CA GLU A 107 -34.91 0.88 -4.59
C GLU A 107 -36.05 1.11 -3.58
N GLU A 108 -36.73 0.04 -3.16
CA GLU A 108 -37.84 0.10 -2.21
C GLU A 108 -37.40 0.56 -0.81
N LEU A 109 -36.12 0.39 -0.47
CA LEU A 109 -35.56 0.73 0.84
C LEU A 109 -34.78 2.05 0.83
N ALA A 110 -34.45 2.60 -0.34
CA ALA A 110 -33.61 3.78 -0.48
C ALA A 110 -34.12 4.98 0.34
N ALA A 111 -35.43 5.25 0.29
CA ALA A 111 -36.05 6.36 1.02
C ALA A 111 -35.98 6.20 2.56
N SER A 112 -35.93 4.97 3.06
CA SER A 112 -35.91 4.64 4.50
C SER A 112 -34.49 4.46 5.06
N GLN A 113 -33.47 4.44 4.21
CA GLN A 113 -32.11 4.07 4.60
C GLN A 113 -31.54 5.02 5.65
N ARG A 114 -31.67 6.34 5.46
CA ARG A 114 -31.14 7.34 6.41
C ARG A 114 -31.81 7.22 7.78
N ALA A 115 -33.14 7.12 7.82
CA ALA A 115 -33.89 6.95 9.06
C ALA A 115 -33.52 5.65 9.80
N THR A 116 -33.29 4.56 9.05
CA THR A 116 -32.83 3.28 9.62
C THR A 116 -31.43 3.41 10.23
N LEU A 117 -30.50 4.07 9.55
CA LEU A 117 -29.16 4.32 10.06
C LEU A 117 -29.17 5.23 11.29
N ASP A 118 -30.00 6.27 11.30
CA ASP A 118 -30.16 7.17 12.46
C ASP A 118 -30.67 6.43 13.69
N LEU A 119 -31.67 5.56 13.51
CA LEU A 119 -32.16 4.70 14.60
C LEU A 119 -31.07 3.74 15.10
N ALA A 120 -30.36 3.08 14.17
CA ALA A 120 -29.25 2.19 14.51
C ALA A 120 -28.15 2.92 15.28
N GLN A 121 -27.83 4.17 14.91
CA GLN A 121 -26.89 4.99 15.66
C GLN A 121 -27.35 5.26 17.09
N VAL A 122 -28.61 5.65 17.29
CA VAL A 122 -29.16 5.91 18.63
C VAL A 122 -29.04 4.67 19.51
N LEU A 123 -29.42 3.51 18.98
CA LEU A 123 -29.34 2.23 19.69
C LEU A 123 -27.88 1.85 19.99
N ASN A 124 -26.98 2.00 19.01
CA ASN A 124 -25.57 1.68 19.18
C ASN A 124 -24.88 2.61 20.20
N ARG A 125 -25.16 3.92 20.19
CA ARG A 125 -24.63 4.87 21.18
C ARG A 125 -25.15 4.57 22.59
N LYS A 126 -26.44 4.22 22.72
CA LYS A 126 -27.01 3.77 24.00
C LYS A 126 -26.32 2.49 24.50
N HIS A 127 -26.02 1.56 23.60
CA HIS A 127 -25.32 0.33 23.92
C HIS A 127 -23.85 0.58 24.35
N ALA A 128 -23.16 1.49 23.65
CA ALA A 128 -21.78 1.89 23.94
C ALA A 128 -21.65 2.63 25.28
N ALA A 129 -22.59 3.52 25.60
CA ALA A 129 -22.59 4.26 26.87
C ALA A 129 -22.65 3.34 28.10
N GLN A 130 -23.17 2.12 27.97
CA GLN A 130 -23.22 1.12 29.04
C GLN A 130 -21.92 0.31 29.18
N ARG A 131 -20.93 0.50 28.28
CA ARG A 131 -19.69 -0.29 28.19
C ARG A 131 -18.48 0.61 27.94
N PRO A 132 -18.15 1.51 28.88
CA PRO A 132 -16.97 2.35 28.75
C PRO A 132 -15.70 1.48 28.59
N GLY A 133 -14.87 1.81 27.60
CA GLY A 133 -13.62 1.09 27.31
C GLY A 133 -13.70 0.02 26.20
N VAL A 134 -14.88 -0.27 25.64
CA VAL A 134 -15.03 -1.20 24.51
C VAL A 134 -14.97 -0.45 23.17
N LEU A 135 -13.76 -0.14 22.71
CA LEU A 135 -13.50 0.66 21.49
C LEU A 135 -14.02 0.02 20.19
N ASP A 136 -14.27 -1.30 20.18
CA ASP A 136 -14.81 -2.00 19.00
C ASP A 136 -16.21 -1.48 18.60
N LEU A 137 -17.02 -1.07 19.58
CA LEU A 137 -18.38 -0.58 19.33
C LEU A 137 -18.36 0.76 18.58
N ASP A 138 -17.51 1.70 19.01
CA ASP A 138 -17.37 3.00 18.35
C ASP A 138 -16.83 2.85 16.92
N GLY A 139 -15.88 1.93 16.73
CA GLY A 139 -15.35 1.60 15.40
C GLY A 139 -16.43 1.07 14.44
N ARG A 140 -17.32 0.18 14.92
CA ARG A 140 -18.43 -0.33 14.11
C ARG A 140 -19.44 0.75 13.73
N ILE A 141 -19.77 1.65 14.67
CA ILE A 141 -20.66 2.79 14.40
C ILE A 141 -20.07 3.68 13.31
N ALA A 142 -18.78 4.00 13.41
CA ALA A 142 -18.08 4.83 12.42
C ALA A 142 -18.06 4.18 11.04
N SER A 143 -17.86 2.86 10.96
CA SER A 143 -17.86 2.11 9.70
C SER A 143 -19.20 2.17 8.96
N TYR A 144 -20.34 2.06 9.66
CA TYR A 144 -21.65 2.17 9.03
C TYR A 144 -21.93 3.57 8.47
N GLU A 145 -21.53 4.63 9.18
CA GLU A 145 -21.66 6.00 8.65
C GLU A 145 -20.73 6.27 7.49
N LEU A 146 -19.51 5.75 7.53
CA LEU A 146 -18.60 5.84 6.40
C LEU A 146 -19.19 5.12 5.18
N ALA A 147 -19.76 3.94 5.36
CA ALA A 147 -20.43 3.18 4.29
C ALA A 147 -21.58 3.96 3.64
N TYR A 148 -22.39 4.67 4.42
CA TYR A 148 -23.43 5.55 3.87
C TYR A 148 -22.85 6.75 3.12
N ARG A 149 -21.89 7.46 3.71
CA ARG A 149 -21.27 8.64 3.09
C ARG A 149 -20.47 8.31 1.83
N MET A 150 -19.88 7.12 1.76
CA MET A 150 -19.08 6.70 0.61
C MET A 150 -19.92 6.33 -0.61
N GLN A 151 -21.24 6.19 -0.50
CA GLN A 151 -22.09 5.69 -1.59
C GLN A 151 -21.89 6.45 -2.90
N SER A 152 -22.01 7.77 -2.88
CA SER A 152 -21.85 8.59 -4.08
C SER A 152 -20.39 8.72 -4.51
N GLN A 153 -19.48 8.97 -3.57
CA GLN A 153 -18.07 9.21 -3.89
C GLN A 153 -17.36 7.96 -4.39
N ALA A 154 -17.61 6.79 -3.80
CA ALA A 154 -16.98 5.55 -4.26
C ALA A 154 -17.47 5.15 -5.66
N LEU A 155 -18.73 5.42 -6.01
CA LEU A 155 -19.22 5.20 -7.37
C LEU A 155 -18.55 6.13 -8.38
N ASP A 156 -18.49 7.44 -8.09
CA ASP A 156 -17.76 8.43 -8.91
C ASP A 156 -16.31 7.99 -9.15
N ILE A 157 -15.62 7.57 -8.09
CA ILE A 157 -14.22 7.16 -8.16
C ILE A 157 -14.02 5.89 -9.00
N GLY A 158 -14.96 4.94 -8.95
CA GLY A 158 -14.93 3.72 -9.74
C GLY A 158 -15.25 3.91 -11.23
N GLU A 159 -15.82 5.05 -11.61
CA GLU A 159 -16.24 5.31 -13.00
C GLU A 159 -15.08 5.80 -13.86
N LEU A 160 -14.18 4.87 -14.20
CA LEU A 160 -12.98 5.15 -15.00
C LEU A 160 -13.30 5.49 -16.46
N SER A 161 -14.52 5.23 -16.94
CA SER A 161 -14.91 5.58 -18.31
C SER A 161 -15.02 7.09 -18.54
N GLN A 162 -15.14 7.88 -17.48
CA GLN A 162 -15.16 9.34 -17.53
C GLN A 162 -13.77 9.96 -17.72
N GLU A 163 -12.70 9.19 -17.61
CA GLU A 163 -11.35 9.67 -17.90
C GLU A 163 -11.14 9.89 -19.40
N SER A 164 -10.27 10.83 -19.78
CA SER A 164 -10.00 11.07 -21.20
C SER A 164 -9.43 9.82 -21.88
N GLU A 165 -9.71 9.66 -23.18
CA GLU A 165 -9.15 8.53 -23.96
C GLU A 165 -7.62 8.50 -23.88
N ALA A 166 -6.97 9.67 -23.91
CA ALA A 166 -5.53 9.80 -23.73
C ALA A 166 -5.05 9.23 -22.39
N THR A 167 -5.76 9.53 -21.29
CA THR A 167 -5.47 8.99 -19.95
C THR A 167 -5.69 7.48 -19.91
N GLN A 168 -6.82 7.00 -20.43
CA GLN A 168 -7.13 5.56 -20.47
C GLN A 168 -6.06 4.77 -21.24
N ASN A 169 -5.61 5.30 -22.38
CA ASN A 169 -4.56 4.72 -23.21
C ASN A 169 -3.17 4.81 -22.57
N ALA A 170 -2.85 5.93 -21.90
CA ALA A 170 -1.58 6.09 -21.20
C ALA A 170 -1.38 5.01 -20.12
N TYR A 171 -2.41 4.72 -19.33
CA TYR A 171 -2.37 3.64 -18.34
C TYR A 171 -2.48 2.25 -18.96
N GLY A 172 -3.21 2.09 -20.06
CA GLY A 172 -3.46 0.79 -20.70
C GLY A 172 -4.63 0.01 -20.09
N ILE A 173 -5.71 0.69 -19.70
CA ILE A 173 -6.85 0.05 -19.00
C ILE A 173 -7.72 -0.89 -19.87
N HIS A 174 -7.46 -0.87 -21.18
CA HIS A 174 -8.09 -1.72 -22.21
C HIS A 174 -7.08 -2.58 -22.97
N ASP A 175 -5.88 -2.77 -22.41
CA ASP A 175 -4.84 -3.61 -23.01
C ASP A 175 -5.32 -5.07 -23.19
N GLU A 176 -4.89 -5.72 -24.27
CA GLU A 176 -5.24 -7.11 -24.57
C GLU A 176 -4.76 -8.08 -23.46
N ASN A 177 -3.64 -7.75 -22.81
CA ASN A 177 -3.21 -8.42 -21.59
C ASN A 177 -4.11 -8.02 -20.42
N LYS A 178 -5.06 -8.91 -20.08
CA LYS A 178 -6.04 -8.69 -19.01
C LYS A 178 -5.43 -8.39 -17.65
N ASP A 179 -4.27 -8.96 -17.32
CA ASP A 179 -3.60 -8.71 -16.05
C ASP A 179 -2.96 -7.31 -16.02
N LYS A 180 -2.43 -6.85 -17.17
CA LYS A 180 -1.96 -5.48 -17.35
C LYS A 180 -3.13 -4.48 -17.27
N ALA A 181 -4.21 -4.73 -18.01
CA ALA A 181 -5.40 -3.88 -17.98
C ALA A 181 -6.02 -3.78 -16.59
N MET A 182 -6.03 -4.88 -15.84
CA MET A 182 -6.42 -4.90 -14.43
C MET A 182 -5.53 -4.01 -13.57
N TYR A 183 -4.21 -4.17 -13.66
CA TYR A 183 -3.27 -3.38 -12.86
C TYR A 183 -3.29 -1.90 -13.25
N ALA A 184 -3.44 -1.59 -14.55
CA ALA A 184 -3.71 -0.25 -15.07
C ALA A 184 -4.92 0.41 -14.41
N ARG A 185 -6.04 -0.32 -14.29
CA ARG A 185 -7.24 0.17 -13.60
C ARG A 185 -6.98 0.43 -12.13
N MET A 186 -6.20 -0.43 -11.45
CA MET A 186 -5.80 -0.19 -10.06
C MET A 186 -4.96 1.08 -9.93
N CYS A 187 -3.96 1.30 -10.80
CA CYS A 187 -3.14 2.51 -10.77
C CYS A 187 -3.95 3.79 -11.06
N LEU A 188 -4.86 3.75 -12.04
CA LEU A 188 -5.72 4.90 -12.35
C LEU A 188 -6.70 5.20 -11.21
N LEU A 189 -7.27 4.16 -10.60
CA LEU A 189 -8.11 4.27 -9.41
C LEU A 189 -7.33 4.84 -8.22
N SER A 190 -6.08 4.42 -8.01
CA SER A 190 -5.19 4.99 -7.00
C SER A 190 -5.02 6.50 -7.19
N ARG A 191 -4.79 6.97 -8.42
CA ARG A 191 -4.70 8.41 -8.70
C ARG A 191 -5.98 9.14 -8.29
N ARG A 192 -7.16 8.63 -8.67
CA ARG A 192 -8.46 9.22 -8.30
C ARG A 192 -8.68 9.24 -6.78
N LEU A 193 -8.26 8.18 -6.07
CA LEU A 193 -8.33 8.12 -4.61
C LEU A 193 -7.42 9.18 -3.96
N ILE A 194 -6.20 9.35 -4.46
CA ILE A 194 -5.24 10.36 -3.99
C ILE A 194 -5.81 11.78 -4.21
N GLU A 195 -6.37 12.06 -5.39
CA GLU A 195 -7.03 13.34 -5.69
C GLU A 195 -8.18 13.66 -4.72
N LYS A 196 -8.92 12.64 -4.31
CA LYS A 196 -10.01 12.79 -3.34
C LYS A 196 -9.51 12.80 -1.89
N GLY A 197 -8.21 12.76 -1.65
CA GLY A 197 -7.62 12.88 -0.30
C GLY A 197 -7.61 11.59 0.51
N VAL A 198 -7.64 10.41 -0.12
CA VAL A 198 -7.38 9.14 0.57
C VAL A 198 -5.93 9.12 1.02
N ARG A 199 -5.71 8.92 2.32
CA ARG A 199 -4.39 9.06 2.96
C ARG A 199 -3.39 7.98 2.55
N PHE A 200 -3.85 6.74 2.42
CA PHE A 200 -3.00 5.60 2.13
C PHE A 200 -3.69 4.69 1.12
N VAL A 201 -3.09 4.53 -0.05
CA VAL A 201 -3.57 3.61 -1.09
C VAL A 201 -2.49 2.57 -1.32
N GLN A 202 -2.86 1.29 -1.22
CA GLN A 202 -1.94 0.18 -1.43
C GLN A 202 -2.42 -0.72 -2.55
N THR A 203 -1.55 -0.95 -3.53
CA THR A 203 -1.81 -1.85 -4.66
C THR A 203 -0.92 -3.08 -4.58
N TYR A 204 -1.45 -4.26 -4.87
CA TYR A 204 -0.63 -5.47 -5.05
C TYR A 204 -0.63 -5.90 -6.53
N ASN A 205 0.56 -6.02 -7.12
CA ASN A 205 0.72 -6.72 -8.39
C ASN A 205 0.90 -8.23 -8.15
N ALA A 206 -0.22 -8.90 -7.92
CA ALA A 206 -0.29 -10.36 -7.88
C ALA A 206 -1.56 -10.79 -8.61
N SER A 207 -1.43 -11.14 -9.90
CA SER A 207 -2.56 -11.66 -10.69
C SER A 207 -2.89 -13.12 -10.37
N ASP A 208 -1.96 -13.82 -9.73
CA ASP A 208 -2.04 -15.17 -9.17
C ASP A 208 -1.20 -15.27 -7.88
N LYS A 209 -1.17 -16.47 -7.26
CA LYS A 209 -0.42 -16.70 -6.01
C LYS A 209 1.11 -16.72 -6.19
N LEU A 210 1.59 -16.90 -7.42
CA LEU A 210 3.01 -16.94 -7.73
C LEU A 210 3.54 -15.51 -7.82
N GLY A 211 2.84 -14.60 -8.51
CA GLY A 211 3.25 -13.19 -8.62
C GLY A 211 4.72 -13.07 -9.03
N TRP A 212 5.52 -12.41 -8.18
CA TRP A 212 6.98 -12.24 -8.34
C TRP A 212 7.82 -13.41 -7.81
N ASP A 213 7.20 -14.56 -7.52
CA ASP A 213 7.85 -15.77 -7.03
C ASP A 213 8.59 -16.55 -8.12
N GLY A 214 9.69 -15.97 -8.63
CA GLY A 214 10.53 -16.55 -9.69
C GLY A 214 11.28 -17.84 -9.33
N HIS A 215 10.79 -18.62 -8.37
CA HIS A 215 11.40 -19.86 -7.89
C HIS A 215 11.40 -20.97 -8.96
N ASP A 216 10.40 -20.99 -9.86
CA ASP A 216 10.30 -21.98 -10.92
C ASP A 216 10.90 -21.50 -12.25
N ASN A 217 10.56 -20.27 -12.67
CA ASN A 217 11.05 -19.66 -13.90
C ASN A 217 11.22 -18.15 -13.74
N ASN A 218 12.44 -17.73 -13.41
CA ASN A 218 12.71 -16.34 -13.07
C ASN A 218 12.57 -15.41 -14.28
N LEU A 219 12.97 -15.86 -15.49
CA LEU A 219 12.89 -15.01 -16.69
C LEU A 219 11.43 -14.73 -17.06
N ASP A 220 10.63 -15.78 -17.18
CA ASP A 220 9.21 -15.68 -17.53
C ASP A 220 8.46 -14.78 -16.56
N TYR A 221 8.66 -14.95 -15.24
CA TYR A 221 7.89 -14.20 -14.25
C TYR A 221 8.29 -12.73 -14.23
N ASN A 222 9.58 -12.42 -14.38
CA ASN A 222 10.02 -11.03 -14.49
C ASN A 222 9.49 -10.37 -15.78
N GLN A 223 9.53 -11.05 -16.92
CA GLN A 223 8.97 -10.52 -18.18
C GLN A 223 7.47 -10.28 -18.07
N ARG A 224 6.74 -11.28 -17.57
CA ARG A 224 5.29 -11.23 -17.38
C ARG A 224 4.88 -10.11 -16.44
N ASN A 225 5.46 -10.03 -15.24
CA ASN A 225 5.06 -9.04 -14.24
C ASN A 225 5.53 -7.63 -14.60
N SER A 226 6.71 -7.50 -15.24
CA SER A 226 7.17 -6.20 -15.75
C SER A 226 6.23 -5.69 -16.83
N ALA A 227 5.81 -6.54 -17.78
CA ALA A 227 4.84 -6.16 -18.80
C ALA A 227 3.48 -5.73 -18.22
N GLN A 228 3.07 -6.31 -17.08
CA GLN A 228 1.84 -5.91 -16.39
C GLN A 228 1.96 -4.56 -15.66
N THR A 229 3.15 -4.19 -15.19
CA THR A 229 3.32 -3.10 -14.21
C THR A 229 3.97 -1.85 -14.78
N ASP A 230 4.88 -2.00 -15.75
CA ASP A 230 5.74 -0.92 -16.22
C ASP A 230 4.96 0.29 -16.75
N GLN A 231 4.08 0.08 -17.73
CA GLN A 231 3.27 1.16 -18.29
C GLN A 231 2.31 1.77 -17.26
N PRO A 232 1.49 1.00 -16.50
CA PRO A 232 0.61 1.54 -15.46
C PRO A 232 1.29 2.39 -14.41
N VAL A 233 2.47 1.96 -13.93
CA VAL A 233 3.21 2.65 -12.86
C VAL A 233 3.84 3.93 -13.40
N ALA A 234 4.44 3.87 -14.59
CA ALA A 234 4.97 5.06 -15.25
C ALA A 234 3.87 6.09 -15.52
N ALA A 235 2.69 5.64 -15.98
CA ALA A 235 1.53 6.51 -16.18
C ALA A 235 1.06 7.15 -14.86
N LEU A 236 1.05 6.39 -13.75
CA LEU A 236 0.73 6.94 -12.43
C LEU A 236 1.70 8.03 -12.00
N LEU A 237 3.01 7.81 -12.14
CA LEU A 237 4.03 8.81 -11.82
C LEU A 237 3.85 10.08 -12.68
N ALA A 238 3.66 9.90 -13.99
CA ALA A 238 3.43 11.01 -14.92
C ALA A 238 2.17 11.81 -14.58
N ASP A 239 1.05 11.13 -14.31
CA ASP A 239 -0.25 11.76 -14.03
C ASP A 239 -0.21 12.50 -12.68
N LEU A 240 0.38 11.91 -11.65
CA LEU A 240 0.60 12.59 -10.36
C LEU A 240 1.48 13.83 -10.53
N LYS A 241 2.55 13.76 -11.33
CA LYS A 241 3.44 14.90 -11.60
C LYS A 241 2.74 16.00 -12.37
N GLN A 242 2.03 15.65 -13.45
CA GLN A 242 1.26 16.60 -14.27
C GLN A 242 0.21 17.36 -13.46
N ARG A 243 -0.36 16.71 -12.45
CA ARG A 243 -1.37 17.30 -11.55
C ARG A 243 -0.77 18.03 -10.35
N GLY A 244 0.56 18.07 -10.23
CA GLY A 244 1.24 18.66 -9.06
C GLY A 244 1.08 17.86 -7.76
N LEU A 245 0.55 16.63 -7.83
CA LEU A 245 0.30 15.78 -6.67
C LEU A 245 1.54 15.03 -6.22
N LEU A 246 2.49 14.75 -7.12
CA LEU A 246 3.70 13.99 -6.82
C LEU A 246 4.54 14.65 -5.71
N GLU A 247 4.64 15.98 -5.66
CA GLU A 247 5.36 16.68 -4.59
C GLU A 247 4.74 16.45 -3.19
N SER A 248 3.43 16.18 -3.14
CA SER A 248 2.66 15.95 -1.91
C SER A 248 2.37 14.48 -1.61
N THR A 249 2.75 13.58 -2.52
CA THR A 249 2.45 12.14 -2.45
C THR A 249 3.73 11.34 -2.47
N LEU A 250 3.96 10.56 -1.42
CA LEU A 250 5.04 9.58 -1.40
C LEU A 250 4.61 8.29 -2.13
N VAL A 251 5.26 7.99 -3.25
CA VAL A 251 5.05 6.76 -4.01
C VAL A 251 6.18 5.78 -3.70
N ILE A 252 5.85 4.52 -3.41
CA ILE A 252 6.81 3.49 -3.02
C ILE A 252 6.54 2.23 -3.83
N TRP A 253 7.59 1.69 -4.44
CA TRP A 253 7.58 0.39 -5.09
C TRP A 253 8.53 -0.55 -4.38
N ALA A 254 7.96 -1.58 -3.77
CA ALA A 254 8.70 -2.53 -2.96
C ALA A 254 8.10 -3.93 -3.04
N GLY A 255 8.95 -4.92 -2.83
CA GLY A 255 8.59 -6.31 -2.53
C GLY A 255 9.16 -6.73 -1.18
N GLU A 256 8.75 -7.89 -0.68
CA GLU A 256 9.12 -8.41 0.63
C GLU A 256 10.58 -8.90 0.72
N PHE A 257 11.16 -9.32 -0.40
CA PHE A 257 12.57 -9.69 -0.56
C PHE A 257 12.95 -9.82 -2.04
N GLY A 258 14.23 -10.12 -2.31
CA GLY A 258 14.77 -10.33 -3.65
C GLY A 258 14.85 -11.81 -4.04
N ARG A 259 15.59 -12.07 -5.13
CA ARG A 259 15.93 -13.41 -5.62
C ARG A 259 17.43 -13.61 -5.62
N THR A 260 17.88 -14.83 -5.33
CA THR A 260 19.31 -15.12 -5.27
C THR A 260 19.94 -14.91 -6.65
N PRO A 261 21.20 -14.47 -6.73
CA PRO A 261 21.91 -14.40 -8.02
C PRO A 261 22.17 -15.80 -8.59
N MET A 262 22.20 -16.83 -7.72
CA MET A 262 22.32 -18.23 -8.10
C MET A 262 21.02 -18.77 -8.68
N LYS A 263 21.17 -19.55 -9.74
CA LYS A 263 20.12 -20.35 -10.37
C LYS A 263 19.71 -21.50 -9.44
N GLN A 264 18.41 -21.75 -9.34
CA GLN A 264 17.83 -22.90 -8.65
C GLN A 264 16.97 -23.70 -9.61
N GLY A 265 17.08 -25.04 -9.52
CA GLY A 265 16.35 -25.93 -10.41
C GLY A 265 16.69 -25.67 -11.88
N LYS A 266 15.67 -25.71 -12.74
CA LYS A 266 15.88 -25.58 -14.18
C LYS A 266 16.02 -24.16 -14.65
N ASP A 267 15.18 -23.21 -14.24
CA ASP A 267 15.19 -21.81 -14.75
C ASP A 267 14.83 -20.76 -13.67
N GLY A 268 14.80 -21.16 -12.40
CA GLY A 268 14.36 -20.31 -11.28
C GLY A 268 15.48 -19.75 -10.41
N ARG A 269 15.09 -19.05 -9.34
CA ARG A 269 15.97 -18.48 -8.30
C ARG A 269 15.34 -18.58 -6.92
N ASN A 270 16.16 -18.84 -5.90
CA ASN A 270 15.71 -18.97 -4.52
C ASN A 270 15.34 -17.61 -3.92
N HIS A 271 14.64 -17.60 -2.78
CA HIS A 271 14.36 -16.41 -1.99
C HIS A 271 15.67 -15.79 -1.49
N ASN A 272 15.81 -14.47 -1.63
CA ASN A 272 16.96 -13.72 -1.13
C ASN A 272 16.52 -12.65 -0.12
N PRO A 273 16.45 -12.99 1.18
CA PRO A 273 16.14 -12.01 2.22
C PRO A 273 17.31 -11.06 2.49
N TYR A 274 18.51 -11.34 1.99
CA TYR A 274 19.73 -10.64 2.40
C TYR A 274 20.06 -9.43 1.54
N GLY A 275 19.42 -9.26 0.39
CA GLY A 275 19.71 -8.18 -0.54
C GLY A 275 18.61 -8.01 -1.58
N PHE A 276 17.98 -6.83 -1.61
CA PHE A 276 17.01 -6.46 -2.63
C PHE A 276 16.91 -4.94 -2.80
N SER A 277 16.17 -4.53 -3.83
CA SER A 277 16.00 -3.13 -4.19
C SER A 277 14.55 -2.68 -4.10
N ILE A 278 14.36 -1.43 -3.75
CA ILE A 278 13.09 -0.70 -3.81
C ILE A 278 13.35 0.65 -4.47
N TRP A 279 12.28 1.36 -4.84
CA TRP A 279 12.39 2.78 -5.15
C TRP A 279 11.25 3.59 -4.53
N MET A 280 11.54 4.86 -4.28
CA MET A 280 10.61 5.86 -3.75
C MET A 280 10.60 7.08 -4.67
N ALA A 281 9.47 7.78 -4.75
CA ALA A 281 9.33 9.01 -5.55
C ALA A 281 8.34 9.98 -4.90
N GLY A 282 8.52 11.27 -5.16
CA GLY A 282 7.63 12.31 -4.63
C GLY A 282 7.74 12.51 -3.11
N GLY A 283 6.86 13.32 -2.53
CA GLY A 283 6.71 13.46 -1.07
C GLY A 283 7.98 13.85 -0.32
N GLY A 284 8.87 14.66 -0.93
CA GLY A 284 10.13 15.09 -0.30
C GLY A 284 11.32 14.14 -0.47
N VAL A 285 11.16 13.04 -1.21
CA VAL A 285 12.25 12.13 -1.57
C VAL A 285 13.33 12.82 -2.41
N ASN A 286 14.58 12.44 -2.21
CA ASN A 286 15.74 12.91 -2.95
C ASN A 286 15.82 12.22 -4.33
N ALA A 287 15.08 12.78 -5.27
CA ALA A 287 14.95 12.26 -6.64
C ALA A 287 16.31 12.14 -7.36
N GLY A 288 16.44 11.14 -8.24
CA GLY A 288 17.66 10.84 -9.00
C GLY A 288 18.78 10.18 -8.19
N SER A 289 18.54 9.87 -6.91
CA SER A 289 19.55 9.29 -6.01
C SER A 289 19.54 7.76 -6.02
N VAL A 290 20.72 7.20 -5.73
CA VAL A 290 20.91 5.76 -5.58
C VAL A 290 21.63 5.49 -4.28
N ILE A 291 20.97 4.76 -3.38
CA ILE A 291 21.42 4.52 -2.01
C ILE A 291 21.87 3.06 -1.89
N GLY A 292 23.13 2.91 -1.48
CA GLY A 292 23.73 1.62 -1.19
C GLY A 292 23.84 0.67 -2.37
N SER A 293 24.28 -0.55 -2.06
CA SER A 293 24.46 -1.64 -3.00
C SER A 293 24.46 -2.99 -2.28
N THR A 294 24.22 -4.04 -3.05
CA THR A 294 24.60 -5.40 -2.68
C THR A 294 26.09 -5.66 -2.93
N ASP A 295 26.58 -6.78 -2.43
CA ASP A 295 27.90 -7.32 -2.76
C ASP A 295 28.08 -7.56 -4.28
N GLU A 296 29.32 -7.84 -4.67
CA GLU A 296 29.71 -8.05 -6.07
C GLU A 296 28.94 -9.20 -6.75
N PHE A 297 28.34 -10.11 -5.97
CA PHE A 297 27.53 -11.21 -6.48
C PHE A 297 26.05 -10.86 -6.57
N GLY A 298 25.59 -9.78 -5.94
CA GLY A 298 24.18 -9.44 -5.84
C GLY A 298 23.43 -10.22 -4.75
N LEU A 299 24.14 -10.79 -3.77
CA LEU A 299 23.56 -11.66 -2.75
C LEU A 299 23.17 -10.90 -1.49
N ARG A 300 24.08 -10.13 -0.89
CA ARG A 300 23.84 -9.45 0.39
C ARG A 300 23.96 -7.94 0.27
N ALA A 301 23.11 -7.19 0.94
CA ALA A 301 23.30 -5.77 1.16
C ALA A 301 24.66 -5.52 1.83
N GLN A 302 25.51 -4.69 1.22
CA GLN A 302 26.87 -4.43 1.67
C GLN A 302 27.08 -2.95 1.97
N GLU A 303 26.82 -2.07 1.00
CA GLU A 303 26.95 -0.63 1.19
C GLU A 303 25.64 -0.08 1.76
N GLN A 304 25.71 0.55 2.94
CA GLN A 304 24.55 1.12 3.67
C GLN A 304 23.40 0.12 3.83
N PRO A 305 23.59 -1.04 4.50
CA PRO A 305 22.55 -2.06 4.63
C PRO A 305 21.35 -1.54 5.43
N GLN A 306 20.15 -1.73 4.90
CA GLN A 306 18.91 -1.19 5.48
C GLN A 306 17.89 -2.30 5.81
N PRO A 307 17.53 -2.49 7.08
CA PRO A 307 16.39 -3.32 7.45
C PRO A 307 15.07 -2.62 7.09
N VAL A 308 14.00 -3.39 6.90
CA VAL A 308 12.62 -2.89 6.68
C VAL A 308 12.20 -1.84 7.71
N LYS A 309 12.64 -1.99 8.97
CA LYS A 309 12.36 -1.01 10.04
C LYS A 309 12.82 0.41 9.67
N ASN A 310 13.98 0.56 9.04
CA ASN A 310 14.49 1.88 8.64
C ASN A 310 13.69 2.46 7.48
N LEU A 311 13.17 1.62 6.59
CA LEU A 311 12.21 2.03 5.57
C LEU A 311 10.94 2.58 6.21
N HIS A 312 10.34 1.87 7.17
CA HIS A 312 9.14 2.36 7.88
C HIS A 312 9.40 3.69 8.61
N ALA A 313 10.53 3.84 9.30
CA ALA A 313 10.89 5.09 9.95
C ALA A 313 11.06 6.24 8.95
N THR A 314 11.67 5.98 7.79
CA THR A 314 11.84 6.95 6.71
C THR A 314 10.50 7.36 6.12
N ILE A 315 9.57 6.41 5.92
CA ILE A 315 8.21 6.69 5.45
C ILE A 315 7.44 7.56 6.44
N LEU A 316 7.44 7.18 7.72
CA LEU A 316 6.74 7.96 8.76
C LEU A 316 7.29 9.39 8.84
N THR A 317 8.62 9.54 8.78
CA THR A 317 9.27 10.85 8.81
C THR A 317 8.94 11.69 7.58
N ALA A 318 8.91 11.09 6.38
CA ALA A 318 8.48 11.76 5.16
C ALA A 318 7.03 12.28 5.25
N LEU A 319 6.19 11.58 6.00
CA LEU A 319 4.80 11.97 6.26
C LEU A 319 4.65 12.97 7.43
N GLY A 320 5.76 13.44 8.02
CA GLY A 320 5.77 14.38 9.14
C GLY A 320 5.46 13.74 10.49
N LEU A 321 5.55 12.41 10.61
CA LEU A 321 5.35 11.66 11.84
C LEU A 321 6.69 11.27 12.46
N ASN A 322 6.88 11.56 13.75
CA ASN A 322 8.00 10.99 14.51
C ASN A 322 7.71 9.51 14.85
N PRO A 323 8.54 8.55 14.42
CA PRO A 323 8.32 7.13 14.70
C PRO A 323 8.29 6.76 16.19
N ASP A 324 8.93 7.55 17.08
CA ASP A 324 8.93 7.27 18.52
C ASP A 324 7.66 7.80 19.22
N ASP A 325 7.09 8.90 18.72
CA ASP A 325 5.89 9.52 19.27
C ASP A 325 4.60 8.82 18.80
N LEU A 326 4.65 8.11 17.67
CA LEU A 326 3.54 7.33 17.15
C LEU A 326 3.51 5.93 17.80
N TYR A 327 2.86 5.83 18.96
CA TYR A 327 2.66 4.58 19.67
C TYR A 327 1.21 4.34 20.09
N PHE A 328 0.89 3.09 20.43
CA PHE A 328 -0.39 2.72 21.05
C PHE A 328 -0.14 1.89 22.31
N GLU A 329 -0.83 2.21 23.39
CA GLU A 329 -0.71 1.45 24.64
C GLU A 329 -1.61 0.22 24.61
N THR A 330 -1.00 -0.95 24.65
CA THR A 330 -1.72 -2.22 24.72
C THR A 330 -0.92 -3.23 25.54
N ASN A 331 -1.60 -4.01 26.36
CA ASN A 331 -0.98 -5.00 27.25
C ASN A 331 0.16 -4.43 28.13
N GLY A 332 0.03 -3.17 28.55
CA GLY A 332 1.03 -2.48 29.38
C GLY A 332 2.33 -2.13 28.64
N ARG A 333 2.32 -2.08 27.30
CA ARG A 333 3.47 -1.73 26.46
C ARG A 333 3.09 -0.66 25.45
N GLN A 334 4.05 0.20 25.13
CA GLN A 334 3.95 1.11 23.99
C GLN A 334 4.38 0.38 22.72
N GLU A 335 3.40 -0.01 21.92
CA GLU A 335 3.64 -0.65 20.62
C GLU A 335 3.86 0.39 19.54
N ARG A 336 4.78 0.12 18.61
CA ARG A 336 5.13 0.99 17.47
C ARG A 336 5.36 0.14 16.23
N LEU A 337 5.18 0.73 15.06
CA LEU A 337 5.53 0.10 13.78
C LEU A 337 7.03 -0.24 13.70
N THR A 338 7.88 0.63 14.24
CA THR A 338 9.35 0.48 14.25
C THR A 338 9.87 -0.34 15.43
N GLY A 339 8.97 -0.97 16.21
CA GLY A 339 9.34 -1.78 17.37
C GLY A 339 9.83 -0.93 18.56
N VAL A 340 11.05 -1.20 19.03
CA VAL A 340 11.60 -0.51 20.21
C VAL A 340 11.93 0.94 19.85
N ALA A 341 11.53 1.88 20.72
CA ALA A 341 11.84 3.30 20.57
C ALA A 341 13.34 3.53 20.36
N GLN A 342 13.71 4.52 19.54
CA GLN A 342 15.09 4.88 19.20
C GLN A 342 15.93 3.76 18.53
N SER A 343 15.32 2.62 18.18
CA SER A 343 16.04 1.50 17.54
C SER A 343 16.10 1.60 16.01
N TRP A 344 15.48 2.64 15.44
CA TRP A 344 15.39 2.89 14.00
C TRP A 344 16.39 3.98 13.58
N LYS A 345 16.69 4.02 12.28
CA LYS A 345 17.42 5.11 11.64
C LYS A 345 16.70 5.52 10.37
N LEU A 346 16.81 6.78 9.99
CA LEU A 346 16.48 7.19 8.64
C LEU A 346 17.45 6.53 7.66
N ILE A 347 16.95 6.17 6.48
CA ILE A 347 17.82 5.74 5.39
C ILE A 347 18.54 7.00 4.87
N PRO A 348 19.87 7.11 5.03
CA PRO A 348 20.59 8.32 4.67
C PRO A 348 20.41 8.64 3.18
N GLY A 349 20.17 9.91 2.87
CA GLY A 349 20.07 10.39 1.49
C GLY A 349 18.74 10.09 0.78
N VAL A 350 17.77 9.42 1.42
CA VAL A 350 16.43 9.19 0.84
C VAL A 350 15.55 10.43 0.91
N LEU A 351 15.58 11.20 2.00
CA LEU A 351 14.80 12.43 2.14
C LEU A 351 15.69 13.66 1.92
N ARG A 352 15.14 14.70 1.27
CA ARG A 352 15.87 15.95 1.07
C ARG A 352 16.17 16.61 2.44
N GLY A 353 17.45 16.82 2.73
CA GLY A 353 17.89 17.57 3.92
C GLY A 353 17.87 16.80 5.25
N ALA A 354 17.76 15.47 5.22
CA ALA A 354 17.78 14.61 6.41
C ALA A 354 18.95 13.62 6.40
#